data_AF-A0A2P6V4U3-F1
#
_entry.id   AF-A0A2P6V4U3-F1
#
_cell.length_a   1.000
_cell.length_b   1.000
_cell.length_c   1.000
_cell.angle_alpha   90.00
_cell.angle_beta   90.00
_cell.angle_gamma   90.00
#
_symmetry.space_group_name_H-M   'P 1'
#
loop_
_entity.id
_entity.type
_entity.pdbx_description
1 polymer ?
#
loop_
_entity_poly.entity_id
_entity_poly.type
_entity_poly.pdbx_seq_one_letter_code
_entity_poly.pdbx_strand_id
1 'polypeptide(L)'
;MQQPLLSHPCCEGRVGCGDLPPLPLAWQAEADARRRACQHSPGGTYAQLHLRMAAWLLALFAGYAVQRGACQIGLPYDGIQQTNYFELFSDASSMLLYGLALGWLVGVACPRRWAYLTSRRRWYAWATFLGTPPVYSAISNVRVLKRDLANLGAWGLPFIVVWSLGMLAILSVILWHLARVAGTRRWQDAAAYAATRLAPLLFFGGSAAALKRAGVDMHLHHLYLGWSLALWGELDHPLSAVTLAVGCGIFAQGIGAYSFAPEACISPPTAASLTCDFSASSPFTLQICSAGGPLPSHHCTATR
;
A
#
# COMPACT_ATOMS: atom_id res chain seq x y z
N MET A 1 4.05 -51.86 1.02
CA MET A 1 5.20 -51.10 0.47
C MET A 1 5.57 -50.04 1.49
N GLN A 2 6.64 -50.28 2.26
CA GLN A 2 7.18 -49.36 3.27
C GLN A 2 8.11 -48.37 2.57
N GLN A 3 7.86 -47.06 2.71
CA GLN A 3 8.78 -46.05 2.22
C GLN A 3 9.98 -45.94 3.17
N PRO A 4 11.22 -45.86 2.64
CA PRO A 4 12.40 -45.70 3.47
C PRO A 4 12.45 -44.27 4.04
N LEU A 5 12.70 -44.19 5.35
CA LEU A 5 13.08 -42.96 6.04
C LEU A 5 14.39 -42.44 5.45
N LEU A 6 14.30 -41.36 4.66
CA LEU A 6 15.46 -40.60 4.21
C LEU A 6 16.07 -39.89 5.42
N SER A 7 17.16 -40.45 5.94
CA SER A 7 18.08 -39.77 6.84
C SER A 7 18.79 -38.65 6.08
N HIS A 8 18.53 -37.40 6.45
CA HIS A 8 19.28 -36.26 5.92
C HIS A 8 20.70 -36.25 6.49
N PRO A 9 21.76 -36.34 5.66
CA PRO A 9 23.13 -36.18 6.10
C PRO A 9 23.51 -34.69 5.96
N CYS A 10 23.23 -33.91 7.00
CA CYS A 10 23.73 -32.54 7.11
C CYS A 10 24.21 -32.34 8.55
N CYS A 11 25.34 -32.93 8.95
CA CYS A 11 26.08 -32.53 10.17
C CYS A 11 27.40 -33.29 10.37
N GLU A 12 28.27 -33.42 9.36
CA GLU A 12 29.66 -33.84 9.62
C GLU A 12 30.63 -33.02 8.77
N GLY A 13 31.19 -31.96 9.35
CA GLY A 13 32.24 -31.18 8.69
C GLY A 13 32.35 -29.73 9.17
N ARG A 14 33.18 -29.53 10.19
CA ARG A 14 33.64 -28.27 10.82
C ARG A 14 33.84 -27.09 9.85
N VAL A 15 33.26 -25.92 10.17
CA VAL A 15 33.95 -24.66 10.56
C VAL A 15 32.96 -23.84 11.40
N GLY A 16 33.40 -23.29 12.53
CA GLY A 16 32.56 -22.75 13.61
C GLY A 16 31.46 -21.78 13.20
N CYS A 17 30.22 -22.26 13.19
CA CYS A 17 29.07 -21.43 13.50
C CYS A 17 29.10 -21.22 15.02
N GLY A 18 29.50 -20.01 15.47
CA GLY A 18 29.44 -19.66 16.88
C GLY A 18 28.06 -19.99 17.46
N ASP A 19 28.06 -20.64 18.62
CA ASP A 19 26.89 -21.12 19.34
C ASP A 19 25.94 -19.94 19.66
N LEU A 20 25.07 -19.62 18.71
CA LEU A 20 23.86 -18.87 19.02
C LEU A 20 23.02 -19.78 19.91
N PRO A 21 22.59 -19.31 21.10
CA PRO A 21 21.79 -20.13 22.00
C PRO A 21 20.58 -20.66 21.22
N PRO A 22 20.27 -21.97 21.32
CA PRO A 22 19.14 -22.53 20.60
C PRO A 22 17.90 -21.75 20.98
N LEU A 23 17.19 -21.23 19.96
CA LEU A 23 15.86 -20.66 20.17
C LEU A 23 15.04 -21.68 20.95
N PRO A 24 14.25 -21.27 21.97
CA PRO A 24 13.50 -22.22 22.76
C PRO A 24 12.63 -23.09 21.84
N LEU A 25 12.67 -24.41 22.01
CA LEU A 25 12.04 -25.41 21.12
C LEU A 25 10.59 -25.10 20.76
N ALA A 26 9.85 -24.43 21.65
CA ALA A 26 8.48 -23.96 21.42
C ALA A 26 8.35 -22.99 20.23
N TRP A 27 9.36 -22.15 19.98
CA TRP A 27 9.35 -21.16 18.90
C TRP A 27 9.59 -21.77 17.53
N GLN A 28 10.49 -22.75 17.44
CA GLN A 28 10.76 -23.46 16.18
C GLN A 28 9.52 -24.26 15.74
N ALA A 29 8.87 -24.95 16.68
CA ALA A 29 7.63 -25.67 16.41
C ALA A 29 6.51 -24.74 15.90
N GLU A 30 6.38 -23.53 16.45
CA GLU A 30 5.37 -22.58 15.98
C GLU A 30 5.68 -22.03 14.57
N ALA A 31 6.94 -21.71 14.27
CA ALA A 31 7.35 -21.24 12.95
C ALA A 31 7.11 -22.28 11.86
N ASP A 32 7.45 -23.55 12.13
CA ASP A 32 7.23 -24.65 11.18
C ASP A 32 5.76 -25.05 11.07
N ALA A 33 4.97 -24.89 12.14
CA ALA A 33 3.52 -25.03 12.08
C ALA A 33 2.89 -23.93 11.19
N ARG A 34 3.42 -22.70 11.20
CA ARG A 34 2.93 -21.60 10.34
C ARG A 34 3.25 -21.85 8.86
N ARG A 35 4.48 -22.26 8.53
CA ARG A 35 4.86 -22.62 7.15
C ARG A 35 3.94 -23.72 6.62
N ARG A 36 3.75 -24.79 7.40
CA ARG A 36 2.87 -25.91 7.05
C ARG A 36 1.40 -25.50 6.95
N ALA A 37 0.91 -24.62 7.82
CA ALA A 37 -0.48 -24.15 7.79
C ALA A 37 -0.83 -23.31 6.55
N CYS A 38 0.14 -22.59 5.96
CA CYS A 38 -0.07 -21.90 4.69
C CYS A 38 0.14 -22.82 3.47
N GLN A 39 1.04 -23.80 3.57
CA GLN A 39 1.41 -24.65 2.42
C GLN A 39 0.58 -25.93 2.27
N HIS A 40 0.00 -26.47 3.35
CA HIS A 40 -0.61 -27.79 3.37
C HIS A 40 -1.86 -27.82 4.25
N SER A 41 -2.95 -27.20 3.79
CA SER A 41 -4.27 -27.79 4.11
C SER A 41 -4.58 -28.75 2.97
N PRO A 42 -4.42 -30.08 3.13
CA PRO A 42 -4.65 -31.10 2.08
C PRO A 42 -6.11 -31.21 1.58
N GLY A 43 -6.93 -30.17 1.77
CA GLY A 43 -8.26 -29.99 1.18
C GLY A 43 -8.62 -28.53 0.94
N GLY A 44 -7.66 -27.60 1.04
CA GLY A 44 -7.89 -26.19 0.72
C GLY A 44 -7.99 -26.00 -0.78
N THR A 45 -9.18 -26.10 -1.34
CA THR A 45 -9.44 -25.85 -2.77
C THR A 45 -8.96 -24.45 -3.15
N TYR A 46 -8.35 -24.26 -4.33
CA TYR A 46 -8.01 -22.94 -4.89
C TYR A 46 -9.16 -21.92 -4.76
N ALA A 47 -10.41 -22.40 -4.85
CA ALA A 47 -11.61 -21.60 -4.60
C ALA A 47 -11.58 -20.85 -3.25
N GLN A 48 -11.11 -21.45 -2.16
CA GLN A 48 -11.02 -20.78 -0.85
C GLN A 48 -9.99 -19.65 -0.84
N LEU A 49 -8.87 -19.81 -1.54
CA LEU A 49 -7.86 -18.76 -1.68
C LEU A 49 -8.46 -17.58 -2.44
N HIS A 50 -9.13 -17.85 -3.58
CA HIS A 50 -9.79 -16.82 -4.38
C HIS A 50 -10.89 -16.12 -3.60
N LEU A 51 -11.70 -16.84 -2.83
CA LEU A 51 -12.75 -16.25 -2.00
C LEU A 51 -12.20 -15.31 -0.93
N ARG A 52 -11.09 -15.67 -0.26
CA ARG A 52 -10.44 -14.79 0.74
C ARG A 52 -9.87 -13.54 0.09
N MET A 53 -9.19 -13.69 -1.06
CA MET A 53 -8.66 -12.55 -1.80
C MET A 53 -9.77 -11.66 -2.35
N ALA A 54 -10.87 -12.23 -2.84
CA ALA A 54 -12.04 -11.47 -3.28
C ALA A 54 -12.68 -10.71 -2.12
N ALA A 55 -12.89 -11.35 -0.97
CA ALA A 55 -13.42 -10.70 0.22
C ALA A 55 -12.51 -9.57 0.74
N TRP A 56 -11.19 -9.76 0.65
CA TRP A 56 -10.21 -8.72 0.95
C TRP A 56 -10.28 -7.52 -0.01
N LEU A 57 -10.38 -7.78 -1.31
CA LEU A 57 -10.54 -6.71 -2.30
C LEU A 57 -11.86 -5.96 -2.08
N LEU A 58 -12.95 -6.67 -1.83
CA LEU A 58 -14.24 -6.05 -1.50
C LEU A 58 -14.15 -5.16 -0.25
N ALA A 59 -13.38 -5.58 0.75
CA ALA A 59 -13.10 -4.74 1.91
C ALA A 59 -12.35 -3.44 1.54
N LEU A 60 -11.31 -3.52 0.71
CA LEU A 60 -10.59 -2.34 0.23
C LEU A 60 -11.52 -1.41 -0.56
N PHE A 61 -12.35 -1.95 -1.44
CA PHE A 61 -13.37 -1.18 -2.17
C PHE A 61 -14.42 -0.54 -1.25
N ALA A 62 -14.79 -1.19 -0.15
CA ALA A 62 -15.66 -0.57 0.86
C ALA A 62 -14.99 0.64 1.51
N GLY A 63 -13.69 0.54 1.85
CA GLY A 63 -12.92 1.69 2.35
C GLY A 63 -12.83 2.83 1.33
N TYR A 64 -12.59 2.50 0.06
CA TYR A 64 -12.62 3.48 -1.05
C TYR A 64 -13.99 4.16 -1.16
N ALA A 65 -15.08 3.39 -1.13
CA ALA A 65 -16.44 3.91 -1.21
C ALA A 65 -16.79 4.82 -0.03
N VAL A 66 -16.38 4.46 1.19
CA VAL A 66 -16.50 5.34 2.37
C VAL A 66 -15.81 6.68 2.12
N GLN A 67 -14.59 6.65 1.57
CA GLN A 67 -13.90 7.90 1.25
C GLN A 67 -14.59 8.70 0.15
N ARG A 68 -15.03 8.06 -0.95
CA ARG A 68 -15.79 8.76 -2.01
C ARG A 68 -17.03 9.42 -1.44
N GLY A 69 -17.73 8.75 -0.53
CA GLY A 69 -18.87 9.31 0.21
C GLY A 69 -18.48 10.50 1.08
N ALA A 70 -17.33 10.44 1.77
CA ALA A 70 -16.79 11.56 2.53
C ALA A 70 -16.49 12.77 1.63
N CYS A 71 -15.96 12.56 0.41
CA CYS A 71 -15.72 13.64 -0.54
C CYS A 71 -17.01 14.34 -0.99
N GLN A 72 -18.12 13.60 -1.13
CA GLN A 72 -19.43 14.20 -1.46
C GLN A 72 -19.95 15.17 -0.40
N ILE A 73 -19.52 15.00 0.85
CA ILE A 73 -19.86 15.92 1.96
C ILE A 73 -18.74 16.95 2.23
N GLY A 74 -17.77 17.09 1.32
CA GLY A 74 -16.68 18.06 1.42
C GLY A 74 -15.53 17.65 2.35
N LEU A 75 -15.31 16.34 2.54
CA LEU A 75 -14.22 15.79 3.35
C LEU A 75 -13.28 14.89 2.52
N PRO A 76 -12.01 15.25 2.32
CA PRO A 76 -11.41 16.53 2.67
C PRO A 76 -11.94 17.64 1.74
N TYR A 77 -11.70 18.90 2.10
CA TYR A 77 -12.17 20.07 1.34
C TYR A 77 -11.64 20.12 -0.11
N ASP A 78 -10.51 19.49 -0.35
CA ASP A 78 -9.80 19.38 -1.63
C ASP A 78 -10.01 18.01 -2.30
N GLY A 79 -10.92 17.18 -1.77
CA GLY A 79 -11.24 15.88 -2.35
C GLY A 79 -12.03 16.02 -3.66
N ILE A 80 -11.69 15.18 -4.65
CA ILE A 80 -12.36 15.16 -5.95
C ILE A 80 -13.81 14.71 -5.79
N GLN A 81 -14.76 15.61 -6.05
CA GLN A 81 -16.19 15.32 -5.91
C GLN A 81 -16.77 14.54 -7.09
N GLN A 82 -16.29 14.80 -8.31
CA GLN A 82 -16.76 14.11 -9.51
C GLN A 82 -15.60 13.37 -10.16
N THR A 83 -15.72 12.05 -10.27
CA THR A 83 -14.75 11.23 -11.02
C THR A 83 -15.32 10.92 -12.40
N ASN A 84 -14.48 11.03 -13.43
CA ASN A 84 -14.82 10.50 -14.75
C ASN A 84 -14.60 8.97 -14.81
N TYR A 85 -15.06 8.33 -15.90
CA TYR A 85 -14.93 6.89 -16.07
C TYR A 85 -13.48 6.41 -16.14
N PHE A 86 -12.58 7.22 -16.68
CA PHE A 86 -11.17 6.87 -16.80
C PHE A 86 -10.47 6.86 -15.43
N GLU A 87 -10.72 7.88 -14.60
CA GLU A 87 -10.25 7.93 -13.22
C GLU A 87 -10.80 6.76 -12.40
N LEU A 88 -12.11 6.49 -12.49
CA LEU A 88 -12.71 5.35 -11.80
C LEU A 88 -12.06 4.02 -12.23
N PHE A 89 -11.80 3.84 -13.52
CA PHE A 89 -11.10 2.67 -14.04
C PHE A 89 -9.66 2.57 -13.52
N SER A 90 -8.94 3.70 -13.48
CA SER A 90 -7.56 3.78 -12.96
C SER A 90 -7.51 3.46 -11.47
N ASP A 91 -8.40 4.06 -10.68
CA ASP A 91 -8.57 3.80 -9.25
C ASP A 91 -8.87 2.33 -8.97
N ALA A 92 -9.83 1.76 -9.70
CA ALA A 92 -10.21 0.36 -9.54
C ALA A 92 -9.06 -0.58 -9.92
N SER A 93 -8.35 -0.31 -11.01
CA SER A 93 -7.20 -1.10 -11.45
C SER A 93 -6.06 -1.05 -10.43
N SER A 94 -5.79 0.13 -9.87
CA SER A 94 -4.79 0.31 -8.82
C SER A 94 -5.20 -0.37 -7.51
N MET A 95 -6.46 -0.23 -7.09
CA MET A 95 -7.02 -0.97 -5.94
C MET A 95 -6.84 -2.47 -6.09
N LEU A 96 -7.13 -3.02 -7.28
CA LEU A 96 -6.95 -4.44 -7.55
C LEU A 96 -5.47 -4.83 -7.50
N LEU A 97 -4.59 -4.13 -8.23
CA LEU A 97 -3.17 -4.48 -8.32
C LEU A 97 -2.46 -4.38 -6.96
N TYR A 98 -2.53 -3.20 -6.33
CA TYR A 98 -1.87 -2.95 -5.06
C TYR A 98 -2.55 -3.70 -3.91
N GLY A 99 -3.87 -3.87 -3.96
CA GLY A 99 -4.64 -4.64 -2.98
C GLY A 99 -4.35 -6.13 -3.03
N LEU A 100 -4.21 -6.72 -4.22
CA LEU A 100 -3.78 -8.11 -4.40
C LEU A 100 -2.35 -8.32 -3.88
N ALA A 101 -1.42 -7.45 -4.29
CA ALA A 101 -0.04 -7.51 -3.82
C ALA A 101 0.05 -7.38 -2.30
N LEU A 102 -0.67 -6.42 -1.71
CA LEU A 102 -0.73 -6.22 -0.27
C LEU A 102 -1.31 -7.44 0.43
N GLY A 103 -2.47 -7.94 -0.02
CA GLY A 103 -3.14 -9.10 0.56
C GLY A 103 -2.25 -10.35 0.53
N TRP A 104 -1.52 -10.54 -0.56
CA TRP A 104 -0.53 -11.62 -0.68
C TRP A 104 0.61 -11.46 0.33
N LEU A 105 1.25 -10.29 0.37
CA LEU A 105 2.42 -10.01 1.22
C LEU A 105 2.12 -10.02 2.72
N VAL A 106 0.90 -9.64 3.13
CA VAL A 106 0.46 -9.70 4.53
C VAL A 106 -0.24 -11.01 4.90
N GLY A 107 -0.28 -11.96 3.97
CA GLY A 107 -0.72 -13.33 4.20
C GLY A 107 -2.23 -13.53 4.27
N VAL A 108 -3.05 -12.63 3.72
CA VAL A 108 -4.52 -12.73 3.70
C VAL A 108 -5.01 -14.05 3.10
N ALA A 109 -4.31 -14.57 2.09
CA ALA A 109 -4.61 -15.85 1.48
C ALA A 109 -4.48 -17.04 2.45
N CYS A 110 -3.64 -16.93 3.49
CA CYS A 110 -3.43 -17.98 4.47
C CYS A 110 -4.66 -18.15 5.39
N PRO A 111 -5.20 -19.37 5.56
CA PRO A 111 -6.39 -19.62 6.38
C PRO A 111 -6.26 -19.10 7.82
N ARG A 112 -5.11 -19.31 8.45
CA ARG A 112 -4.83 -18.87 9.83
C ARG A 112 -4.91 -17.34 9.97
N ARG A 113 -4.27 -16.62 9.04
CA ARG A 113 -4.25 -15.16 9.03
C ARG A 113 -5.64 -14.60 8.77
N TRP A 114 -6.34 -15.17 7.79
CA TRP A 114 -7.71 -14.80 7.49
C TRP A 114 -8.63 -15.00 8.69
N ALA A 115 -8.57 -16.16 9.35
CA ALA A 115 -9.36 -16.45 10.54
C ALA A 115 -9.03 -15.50 11.71
N TYR A 116 -7.75 -15.10 11.85
CA TYR A 116 -7.35 -14.10 12.81
C TYR A 116 -7.99 -12.73 12.53
N LEU A 117 -7.85 -12.23 11.29
CA LEU A 117 -8.37 -10.91 10.89
C LEU A 117 -9.90 -10.84 10.91
N THR A 118 -10.59 -11.92 10.59
CA THR A 118 -12.06 -12.00 10.55
C THR A 118 -12.69 -12.48 11.85
N SER A 119 -11.89 -12.80 12.87
CA SER A 119 -12.41 -13.19 14.18
C SER A 119 -13.27 -12.06 14.79
N ARG A 120 -14.42 -12.42 15.37
CA ARG A 120 -15.32 -11.47 16.05
C ARG A 120 -14.63 -10.67 17.16
N ARG A 121 -13.58 -11.25 17.79
CA ARG A 121 -12.76 -10.57 18.82
C ARG A 121 -11.88 -9.45 18.26
N ARG A 122 -11.77 -9.35 16.93
CA ARG A 122 -10.95 -8.40 16.19
C ARG A 122 -11.78 -7.41 15.37
N TRP A 123 -13.06 -7.23 15.73
CA TRP A 123 -13.95 -6.24 15.10
C TRP A 123 -13.35 -4.83 15.08
N TYR A 124 -12.52 -4.48 16.07
CA TYR A 124 -11.83 -3.20 16.13
C TYR A 124 -10.93 -2.95 14.91
N ALA A 125 -10.32 -3.98 14.30
CA ALA A 125 -9.49 -3.79 13.11
C ALA A 125 -10.34 -3.32 11.93
N TRP A 126 -11.55 -3.86 11.79
CA TRP A 126 -12.51 -3.44 10.77
C TRP A 126 -13.07 -2.04 11.03
N ALA A 127 -13.41 -1.74 12.28
CA ALA A 127 -13.85 -0.40 12.68
C ALA A 127 -12.74 0.64 12.46
N THR A 128 -11.49 0.33 12.81
CA THR A 128 -10.33 1.18 12.53
C THR A 128 -10.14 1.36 11.04
N PHE A 129 -10.21 0.30 10.24
CA PHE A 129 -10.06 0.38 8.79
C PHE A 129 -11.11 1.29 8.16
N LEU A 130 -12.39 1.10 8.46
CA LEU A 130 -13.47 1.91 7.90
C LEU A 130 -13.52 3.34 8.47
N GLY A 131 -13.08 3.52 9.72
CA GLY A 131 -13.02 4.83 10.36
C GLY A 131 -11.80 5.67 9.94
N THR A 132 -10.72 5.04 9.49
CA THR A 132 -9.49 5.75 9.13
C THR A 132 -9.69 6.74 7.98
N PRO A 133 -10.35 6.41 6.84
CA PRO A 133 -10.52 7.37 5.75
C PRO A 133 -11.20 8.69 6.14
N PRO A 134 -12.40 8.70 6.77
CA PRO A 134 -13.04 9.96 7.16
C PRO A 134 -12.28 10.69 8.26
N VAL A 135 -11.66 9.98 9.22
CA VAL A 135 -10.85 10.62 10.27
C VAL A 135 -9.61 11.27 9.67
N TYR A 136 -8.91 10.58 8.78
CA TYR A 136 -7.72 11.13 8.12
C TYR A 136 -8.07 12.32 7.23
N SER A 137 -9.22 12.27 6.54
CA SER A 137 -9.76 13.41 5.77
C SER A 137 -10.16 14.61 6.64
N ALA A 138 -10.70 14.36 7.84
CA ALA A 138 -10.98 15.44 8.78
C ALA A 138 -9.69 16.07 9.32
N ILE A 139 -8.67 15.24 9.57
CA ILE A 139 -7.34 15.68 10.00
C ILE A 139 -6.65 16.49 8.90
N SER A 140 -6.76 16.12 7.63
CA SER A 140 -6.14 16.85 6.51
C SER A 140 -6.76 18.24 6.29
N ASN A 141 -8.00 18.47 6.78
CA ASN A 141 -8.60 19.81 6.78
C ASN A 141 -7.96 20.78 7.78
N VAL A 142 -7.22 20.28 8.79
CA VAL A 142 -6.56 21.12 9.78
C VAL A 142 -5.43 21.90 9.10
N ARG A 143 -5.56 23.24 9.02
CA ARG A 143 -4.60 24.11 8.31
C ARG A 143 -3.14 23.90 8.71
N VAL A 144 -2.87 23.59 9.98
CA VAL A 144 -1.49 23.39 10.46
C VAL A 144 -0.84 22.15 9.83
N LEU A 145 -1.63 21.11 9.51
CA LEU A 145 -1.17 19.84 8.92
C LEU A 145 -1.02 19.88 7.39
N LYS A 146 -1.44 20.96 6.73
CA LYS A 146 -1.33 21.14 5.27
C LYS A 146 0.05 21.62 4.80
N ARG A 147 1.02 21.68 5.71
CA ARG A 147 2.34 22.24 5.40
C ARG A 147 3.24 21.18 4.79
N ASP A 148 3.85 21.54 3.67
CA ASP A 148 4.88 20.73 3.03
C ASP A 148 6.14 20.65 3.91
N LEU A 149 6.78 19.48 3.91
CA LEU A 149 8.11 19.23 4.48
C LEU A 149 9.18 20.12 3.82
N ALA A 150 8.97 20.58 2.58
CA ALA A 150 9.85 21.55 1.93
C ALA A 150 9.94 22.89 2.70
N ASN A 151 8.91 23.24 3.48
CA ASN A 151 8.79 24.51 4.20
C ASN A 151 8.98 24.35 5.72
N LEU A 152 9.86 23.45 6.15
CA LEU A 152 10.16 23.18 7.58
C LEU A 152 10.45 24.47 8.39
N GLY A 153 11.15 25.44 7.80
CA GLY A 153 11.46 26.71 8.47
C GLY A 153 10.24 27.56 8.84
N ALA A 154 9.10 27.33 8.18
CA ALA A 154 7.84 28.01 8.51
C ALA A 154 7.07 27.31 9.64
N TRP A 155 7.48 26.11 10.06
CA TRP A 155 6.76 25.30 11.04
C TRP A 155 6.88 25.88 12.46
N GLY A 156 5.75 26.03 13.16
CA GLY A 156 5.76 26.40 14.57
C GLY A 156 6.22 25.23 15.45
N LEU A 157 6.86 25.53 16.58
CA LEU A 157 7.34 24.51 17.53
C LEU A 157 6.28 23.44 17.91
N PRO A 158 5.02 23.79 18.22
CA PRO A 158 4.01 22.78 18.55
C PRO A 158 3.77 21.78 17.41
N PHE A 159 3.84 22.24 16.16
CA PHE A 159 3.65 21.39 15.00
C PHE A 159 4.81 20.41 14.81
N ILE A 160 6.04 20.89 14.97
CA ILE A 160 7.24 20.06 14.94
C ILE A 160 7.14 18.95 15.99
N VAL A 161 6.74 19.29 17.23
CA VAL A 161 6.57 18.30 18.31
C VAL A 161 5.54 17.23 17.94
N VAL A 162 4.35 17.63 17.48
CA VAL A 162 3.30 16.68 17.07
C VAL A 162 3.78 15.77 15.94
N TRP A 163 4.44 16.34 14.93
CA TRP A 163 4.99 15.57 13.81
C TRP A 163 6.06 14.58 14.25
N SER A 164 7.02 15.02 15.08
CA SER A 164 8.07 14.17 15.64
C SER A 164 7.50 13.03 16.46
N LEU A 165 6.47 13.27 17.28
CA LEU A 165 5.78 12.24 18.04
C LEU A 165 5.08 11.23 17.12
N GLY A 166 4.43 11.70 16.06
CA GLY A 166 3.82 10.82 15.04
C GLY A 166 4.84 9.93 14.35
N MET A 167 5.96 10.51 13.90
CA MET A 167 7.05 9.75 13.28
C MET A 167 7.70 8.76 14.25
N LEU A 168 7.90 9.15 15.50
CA LEU A 168 8.42 8.27 16.55
C LEU A 168 7.46 7.09 16.81
N ALA A 169 6.16 7.33 16.81
CA ALA A 169 5.16 6.28 16.97
C ALA A 169 5.21 5.28 15.79
N ILE A 170 5.26 5.77 14.55
CA ILE A 170 5.40 4.92 13.35
C ILE A 170 6.69 4.09 13.43
N LEU A 171 7.83 4.74 13.74
CA LEU A 171 9.11 4.07 13.87
C LEU A 171 9.08 2.99 14.96
N SER A 172 8.47 3.29 16.11
CA SER A 172 8.33 2.34 17.21
C SER A 172 7.53 1.10 16.80
N VAL A 173 6.47 1.27 16.02
CA VAL A 173 5.69 0.14 15.47
C VAL A 173 6.51 -0.69 14.48
N ILE A 174 7.29 -0.05 13.61
CA ILE A 174 8.17 -0.76 12.67
C ILE A 174 9.25 -1.55 13.43
N LEU A 175 9.92 -0.90 14.38
CA LEU A 175 10.94 -1.54 15.22
C LEU A 175 10.35 -2.69 16.03
N TRP A 176 9.12 -2.56 16.54
CA TRP A 176 8.42 -3.64 17.22
C TRP A 176 8.19 -4.85 16.29
N HIS A 177 7.77 -4.62 15.04
CA HIS A 177 7.58 -5.72 14.07
C HIS A 177 8.91 -6.41 13.76
N LEU A 178 9.98 -5.63 13.53
CA LEU A 178 11.32 -6.17 13.29
C LEU A 178 11.83 -6.98 14.48
N ALA A 179 11.75 -6.43 15.69
CA ALA A 179 12.16 -7.10 16.92
C ALA A 179 11.34 -8.38 17.15
N ARG A 180 10.02 -8.33 16.89
CA ARG A 180 9.14 -9.50 17.02
C ARG A 180 9.50 -10.60 16.03
N VAL A 181 9.82 -10.27 14.78
CA VAL A 181 10.23 -11.28 13.79
C VAL A 181 11.63 -11.82 14.10
N ALA A 182 12.58 -10.94 14.43
CA ALA A 182 13.94 -11.33 14.79
C ALA A 182 14.01 -12.22 16.04
N GLY A 183 13.16 -11.98 17.03
CA GLY A 183 13.09 -12.79 18.25
C GLY A 183 12.34 -14.11 18.11
N THR A 184 11.64 -14.35 16.99
CA THR A 184 10.76 -15.53 16.82
C THR A 184 11.08 -16.38 15.59
N ARG A 185 11.89 -15.87 14.66
CA ARG A 185 12.25 -16.55 13.42
C ARG A 185 13.78 -16.62 13.27
N ARG A 186 14.25 -17.43 12.32
CA ARG A 186 15.67 -17.43 11.94
C ARG A 186 16.03 -16.04 11.37
N TRP A 187 17.26 -15.59 11.59
CA TRP A 187 17.74 -14.31 11.05
C TRP A 187 17.47 -14.14 9.55
N GLN A 188 17.63 -15.21 8.76
CA GLN A 188 17.33 -15.20 7.32
C GLN A 188 15.86 -14.87 7.02
N ASP A 189 14.92 -15.44 7.79
CA ASP A 189 13.48 -15.15 7.65
C ASP A 189 13.18 -13.69 8.07
N ALA A 190 13.88 -13.18 9.09
CA ALA A 190 13.75 -11.79 9.54
C ALA A 190 14.31 -10.80 8.51
N ALA A 191 15.45 -11.11 7.90
CA ALA A 191 16.03 -10.33 6.82
C ALA A 191 15.13 -10.32 5.59
N ALA A 192 14.57 -11.47 5.19
CA ALA A 192 13.60 -11.55 4.11
C ALA A 192 12.32 -10.75 4.42
N TYR A 193 11.82 -10.83 5.67
CA TYR A 193 10.70 -10.03 6.14
C TYR A 193 10.98 -8.53 5.99
N ALA A 194 12.13 -8.05 6.47
CA ALA A 194 12.52 -6.65 6.37
C ALA A 194 12.71 -6.21 4.90
N ALA A 195 13.44 -7.01 4.11
CA ALA A 195 13.75 -6.71 2.72
C ALA A 195 12.48 -6.56 1.86
N THR A 196 11.52 -7.47 2.01
CA THR A 196 10.25 -7.42 1.25
C THR A 196 9.39 -6.19 1.57
N ARG A 197 9.58 -5.58 2.75
CA ARG A 197 8.85 -4.36 3.19
C ARG A 197 9.58 -3.08 2.86
N LEU A 198 10.91 -3.12 2.92
CA LEU A 198 11.75 -1.98 2.58
C LEU A 198 11.94 -1.82 1.07
N ALA A 199 11.90 -2.91 0.29
CA ALA A 199 12.13 -2.85 -1.15
C ALA A 199 11.16 -1.91 -1.88
N PRO A 200 9.83 -1.94 -1.64
CA PRO A 200 8.92 -0.97 -2.26
C PRO A 200 9.19 0.47 -1.82
N LEU A 201 9.50 0.68 -0.54
CA LEU A 201 9.85 2.01 -0.01
C LEU A 201 11.10 2.59 -0.68
N LEU A 202 12.14 1.76 -0.82
CA LEU A 202 13.38 2.13 -1.49
C LEU A 202 13.14 2.39 -2.97
N PHE A 203 12.31 1.58 -3.63
CA PHE A 203 11.93 1.77 -5.01
C PHE A 203 11.21 3.11 -5.20
N PHE A 204 10.11 3.36 -4.49
CA PHE A 204 9.35 4.61 -4.61
C PHE A 204 10.17 5.83 -4.19
N GLY A 205 10.92 5.73 -3.09
CA GLY A 205 11.80 6.81 -2.63
C GLY A 205 12.92 7.12 -3.62
N GLY A 206 13.54 6.09 -4.20
CA GLY A 206 14.55 6.22 -5.24
C GLY A 206 13.99 6.85 -6.51
N SER A 207 12.83 6.40 -6.98
CA SER A 207 12.14 6.98 -8.13
C SER A 207 11.76 8.44 -7.90
N ALA A 208 11.21 8.77 -6.73
CA ALA A 208 10.86 10.15 -6.37
C ALA A 208 12.11 11.06 -6.33
N ALA A 209 13.22 10.58 -5.76
CA ALA A 209 14.47 11.31 -5.72
C ALA A 209 15.06 11.52 -7.13
N ALA A 210 14.99 10.50 -8.00
CA ALA A 210 15.44 10.60 -9.38
C ALA A 210 14.61 11.63 -10.18
N LEU A 211 13.27 11.59 -10.05
CA LEU A 211 12.37 12.53 -10.70
C LEU A 211 12.58 13.97 -10.20
N LYS A 212 12.78 14.17 -8.88
CA LYS A 212 13.07 15.50 -8.35
C LYS A 212 14.39 16.06 -8.88
N ARG A 213 15.43 15.22 -9.03
CA ARG A 213 16.70 15.62 -9.66
C ARG A 213 16.54 16.00 -11.14
N ALA A 214 15.56 15.42 -11.82
CA ALA A 214 15.21 15.78 -13.19
C ALA A 214 14.33 17.04 -13.29
N GLY A 215 14.05 17.73 -12.18
CA GLY A 215 13.20 18.92 -12.15
C GLY A 215 11.71 18.64 -12.24
N VAL A 216 11.29 17.37 -12.06
CA VAL A 216 9.87 17.01 -12.00
C VAL A 216 9.36 17.30 -10.58
N ASP A 217 8.34 18.15 -10.48
CA ASP A 217 7.66 18.37 -9.22
C ASP A 217 6.75 17.17 -8.90
N MET A 218 7.10 16.49 -7.81
CA MET A 218 6.43 15.29 -7.36
C MET A 218 5.63 15.62 -6.10
N HIS A 219 4.31 15.43 -6.15
CA HIS A 219 3.48 15.44 -4.97
C HIS A 219 3.25 14.00 -4.49
N LEU A 220 3.99 13.57 -3.46
CA LEU A 220 3.85 12.20 -2.96
C LEU A 220 2.52 12.06 -2.23
N HIS A 221 1.57 11.40 -2.87
CA HIS A 221 0.29 11.11 -2.26
C HIS A 221 0.49 10.11 -1.12
N HIS A 222 -0.16 10.36 0.02
CA HIS A 222 -0.10 9.51 1.22
C HIS A 222 -0.65 8.10 0.98
N LEU A 223 -1.26 7.81 -0.17
CA LEU A 223 -1.63 6.45 -0.58
C LEU A 223 -0.43 5.48 -0.52
N TYR A 224 0.75 5.90 -0.99
CA TYR A 224 1.94 5.04 -0.96
C TYR A 224 2.46 4.84 0.46
N LEU A 225 2.33 5.87 1.30
CA LEU A 225 2.68 5.80 2.72
C LEU A 225 1.75 4.81 3.45
N GLY A 226 0.43 4.91 3.22
CA GLY A 226 -0.57 4.01 3.79
C GLY A 226 -0.32 2.56 3.37
N TRP A 227 -0.13 2.32 2.08
CA TRP A 227 0.17 0.99 1.55
C TRP A 227 1.47 0.42 2.13
N SER A 228 2.53 1.24 2.24
CA SER A 228 3.80 0.80 2.81
C SER A 228 3.71 0.51 4.32
N LEU A 229 2.93 1.31 5.05
CA LEU A 229 2.65 1.05 6.47
C LEU A 229 1.90 -0.29 6.64
N ALA A 230 0.91 -0.54 5.78
CA ALA A 230 0.10 -1.77 5.82
C ALA A 230 0.94 -3.05 5.63
N LEU A 231 2.03 -3.02 4.85
CA LEU A 231 2.91 -4.17 4.64
C LEU A 231 3.54 -4.73 5.93
N TRP A 232 3.69 -3.91 6.96
CA TRP A 232 4.18 -4.34 8.27
C TRP A 232 3.15 -5.21 9.01
N GLY A 233 1.87 -5.07 8.66
CA GLY A 233 0.72 -5.74 9.24
C GLY A 233 0.55 -7.24 8.93
N GLU A 234 1.63 -8.05 8.90
CA GLU A 234 1.56 -9.51 8.60
C GLU A 234 1.26 -10.37 9.85
N LEU A 235 1.65 -9.93 11.04
CA LEU A 235 1.69 -10.80 12.22
C LEU A 235 0.31 -10.98 12.87
N ASP A 236 0.00 -12.17 13.40
CA ASP A 236 -1.22 -12.49 14.17
C ASP A 236 -1.21 -11.83 15.56
N HIS A 237 -1.11 -10.50 15.60
CA HIS A 237 -1.03 -9.68 16.80
C HIS A 237 -1.91 -8.43 16.69
N PRO A 238 -2.53 -7.96 17.80
CA PRO A 238 -3.42 -6.80 17.76
C PRO A 238 -2.79 -5.56 17.13
N LEU A 239 -1.55 -5.25 17.50
CA LEU A 239 -0.82 -4.12 16.94
C LEU A 239 -0.69 -4.23 15.42
N SER A 240 -0.35 -5.42 14.92
CA SER A 240 -0.18 -5.66 13.48
C SER A 240 -1.52 -5.56 12.72
N ALA A 241 -2.63 -6.00 13.34
CA ALA A 241 -3.97 -5.80 12.77
C ALA A 241 -4.38 -4.32 12.71
N VAL A 242 -4.05 -3.53 13.75
CA VAL A 242 -4.28 -2.07 13.75
C VAL A 242 -3.38 -1.39 12.72
N THR A 243 -2.11 -1.76 12.63
CA THR A 243 -1.18 -1.23 11.60
C THR A 243 -1.70 -1.51 10.20
N LEU A 244 -2.17 -2.75 9.94
CA LEU A 244 -2.79 -3.12 8.67
C LEU A 244 -4.03 -2.26 8.39
N ALA A 245 -4.93 -2.14 9.38
CA ALA A 245 -6.16 -1.39 9.25
C ALA A 245 -5.94 0.10 8.96
N VAL A 246 -5.05 0.75 9.72
CA VAL A 246 -4.69 2.16 9.53
C VAL A 246 -4.01 2.36 8.17
N GLY A 247 -3.03 1.51 7.82
CA GLY A 247 -2.35 1.60 6.54
C GLY A 247 -3.29 1.44 5.35
N CYS A 248 -4.15 0.40 5.37
CA CYS A 248 -5.17 0.19 4.35
C CYS A 248 -6.19 1.34 4.30
N GLY A 249 -6.56 1.90 5.45
CA GLY A 249 -7.46 3.03 5.52
C GLY A 249 -6.87 4.29 4.88
N ILE A 250 -5.61 4.63 5.20
CA ILE A 250 -4.88 5.75 4.56
C ILE A 250 -4.72 5.49 3.05
N PHE A 251 -4.44 4.25 2.66
CA PHE A 251 -4.34 3.87 1.25
C PHE A 251 -5.66 4.06 0.48
N ALA A 252 -6.76 3.56 1.03
CA ALA A 252 -8.09 3.72 0.45
C ALA A 252 -8.53 5.20 0.45
N GLN A 253 -8.15 5.95 1.49
CA GLN A 253 -8.40 7.38 1.59
C GLN A 253 -7.69 8.15 0.47
N GLY A 254 -6.40 7.87 0.24
CA GLY A 254 -5.65 8.58 -0.78
C GLY A 254 -6.18 8.34 -2.20
N ILE A 255 -6.55 7.11 -2.53
CA ILE A 255 -7.15 6.81 -3.84
C ILE A 255 -8.58 7.37 -3.92
N GLY A 256 -9.39 7.24 -2.87
CA GLY A 256 -10.74 7.78 -2.86
C GLY A 256 -10.81 9.30 -2.96
N ALA A 257 -9.90 10.03 -2.31
CA ALA A 257 -9.93 11.48 -2.29
C ALA A 257 -9.26 12.12 -3.51
N TYR A 258 -8.17 11.53 -4.01
CA TYR A 258 -7.27 12.20 -4.95
C TYR A 258 -7.06 11.46 -6.28
N SER A 259 -7.73 10.31 -6.47
CA SER A 259 -7.52 9.44 -7.62
C SER A 259 -6.08 8.88 -7.71
N PHE A 260 -5.89 7.81 -8.48
CA PHE A 260 -4.58 7.32 -8.87
C PHE A 260 -4.14 7.91 -10.23
N ALA A 261 -5.06 8.50 -10.99
CA ALA A 261 -4.74 9.10 -12.27
C ALA A 261 -3.81 10.31 -12.08
N PRO A 262 -2.74 10.46 -12.88
CA PRO A 262 -1.92 11.65 -12.82
C PRO A 262 -2.78 12.88 -13.17
N GLU A 263 -2.80 13.88 -12.28
CA GLU A 263 -3.33 15.22 -12.55
C GLU A 263 -2.39 15.96 -13.52
N ALA A 264 -2.23 15.43 -14.73
CA ALA A 264 -1.60 16.15 -15.83
C ALA A 264 -2.71 16.82 -16.66
N CYS A 265 -3.40 17.80 -16.07
CA CYS A 265 -4.08 18.80 -16.90
C CYS A 265 -2.99 19.68 -17.50
N ILE A 266 -2.53 19.37 -18.72
CA ILE A 266 -1.77 20.37 -19.49
C ILE A 266 -2.73 21.53 -19.69
N SER A 267 -2.32 22.72 -19.25
CA SER A 267 -3.10 23.92 -19.42
C SER A 267 -3.42 24.10 -20.90
N PRO A 268 -4.69 24.27 -21.30
CA PRO A 268 -4.99 24.63 -22.67
C PRO A 268 -4.23 25.94 -22.97
N PRO A 269 -3.52 26.03 -24.11
CA PRO A 269 -2.78 27.24 -24.46
C PRO A 269 -3.73 28.45 -24.45
N THR A 270 -3.27 29.54 -23.85
CA THR A 270 -4.03 30.78 -23.72
C THR A 270 -4.35 31.37 -25.10
N ALA A 271 -5.64 31.34 -25.46
CA ALA A 271 -6.31 32.28 -26.37
C ALA A 271 -5.69 32.54 -27.77
N ALA A 272 -5.32 31.49 -28.50
CA ALA A 272 -5.45 31.50 -29.95
C ALA A 272 -6.30 30.28 -30.34
N SER A 273 -7.41 30.49 -31.04
CA SER A 273 -8.25 29.41 -31.54
C SER A 273 -7.41 28.53 -32.48
N LEU A 274 -7.00 27.37 -31.99
CA LEU A 274 -6.40 26.33 -32.82
C LEU A 274 -7.54 25.47 -33.38
N THR A 275 -7.77 25.56 -34.69
CA THR A 275 -8.60 24.58 -35.39
C THR A 275 -7.72 23.36 -35.67
N CYS A 276 -7.98 22.26 -35.00
CA CYS A 276 -7.27 21.00 -35.21
C CYS A 276 -8.16 20.03 -35.98
N ASP A 277 -7.73 19.59 -37.16
CA ASP A 277 -8.35 18.48 -37.88
C ASP A 277 -7.77 17.15 -37.38
N PHE A 278 -8.66 16.22 -37.01
CA PHE A 278 -8.28 14.91 -36.50
C PHE A 278 -8.65 13.84 -37.53
N SER A 279 -7.66 13.10 -38.04
CA SER A 279 -7.91 11.83 -38.74
C SER A 279 -7.28 10.69 -37.94
N ALA A 280 -8.10 9.70 -37.59
CA ALA A 280 -7.67 8.48 -36.94
C ALA A 280 -8.22 7.28 -37.70
N SER A 281 -7.40 6.26 -37.91
CA SER A 281 -7.78 5.02 -38.61
C SER A 281 -8.70 4.12 -37.78
N SER A 282 -8.99 4.47 -36.52
CA SER A 282 -9.88 3.73 -35.64
C SER A 282 -10.70 4.67 -34.74
N PRO A 283 -12.02 4.44 -34.60
CA PRO A 283 -12.92 5.28 -33.80
C PRO A 283 -12.70 5.15 -32.28
N PHE A 284 -11.83 4.24 -31.83
CA PHE A 284 -11.50 4.05 -30.41
C PHE A 284 -10.18 4.72 -29.99
N THR A 285 -9.52 5.45 -30.90
CA THR A 285 -8.22 6.12 -30.66
C THR A 285 -8.37 7.60 -30.29
N LEU A 286 -9.58 8.06 -29.93
CA LEU A 286 -9.80 9.43 -29.45
C LEU A 286 -9.64 9.48 -27.93
N GLN A 287 -8.42 9.77 -27.47
CA GLN A 287 -8.17 10.32 -26.15
C GLN A 287 -8.07 11.84 -26.26
N ILE A 288 -8.99 12.56 -25.61
CA ILE A 288 -8.83 13.98 -25.33
C ILE A 288 -8.19 14.08 -23.95
N CYS A 289 -6.85 14.14 -23.91
CA CYS A 289 -6.05 14.89 -22.93
C CYS A 289 -4.56 14.81 -23.32
N SER A 290 -4.07 16.00 -23.72
CA SER A 290 -2.73 16.53 -23.98
C SER A 290 -1.41 15.72 -23.84
N ALA A 291 -0.45 16.17 -24.66
CA ALA A 291 0.81 15.63 -25.18
C ALA A 291 1.85 15.01 -24.22
N GLY A 292 2.31 13.81 -24.59
CA GLY A 292 3.56 13.23 -24.06
C GLY A 292 3.98 11.86 -24.60
N GLY A 293 3.05 11.05 -25.14
CA GLY A 293 3.40 9.88 -25.98
C GLY A 293 3.61 10.29 -27.44
N PRO A 294 4.22 9.45 -28.31
CA PRO A 294 4.58 9.82 -29.68
C PRO A 294 3.37 10.42 -30.40
N LEU A 295 3.47 11.72 -30.64
CA LEU A 295 2.38 12.56 -31.11
C LEU A 295 1.92 12.06 -32.48
N PRO A 296 0.61 11.88 -32.73
CA PRO A 296 0.09 12.00 -34.08
C PRO A 296 0.70 13.28 -34.69
N SER A 297 1.16 13.25 -35.94
CA SER A 297 1.67 14.47 -36.58
C SER A 297 0.57 15.54 -36.57
N HIS A 298 0.71 16.53 -35.70
CA HIS A 298 -0.25 17.60 -35.56
C HIS A 298 0.15 18.74 -36.50
N HIS A 299 -0.63 18.98 -37.54
CA HIS A 299 -0.59 20.25 -38.24
C HIS A 299 -1.60 21.19 -37.61
N CYS A 300 -1.11 21.99 -36.68
CA CYS A 300 -1.86 23.09 -36.10
C CYS A 300 -1.57 24.34 -36.94
N THR A 301 -2.53 24.76 -37.77
CA THR A 301 -2.46 26.05 -38.44
C THR A 301 -3.11 27.12 -37.57
N ALA A 302 -2.37 28.18 -37.26
CA ALA A 302 -2.93 29.37 -36.67
C ALA A 302 -3.85 30.03 -37.70
N THR A 303 -5.16 30.06 -37.44
CA THR A 303 -6.08 30.94 -38.16
C THR A 303 -5.90 32.35 -37.61
N ARG A 304 -5.57 33.31 -38.49
CA ARG A 304 -5.71 34.73 -38.19
C ARG A 304 -7.17 35.14 -38.29
#